data_AF-A0A7C3J1H9-F1
#
_entry.id   AF-A0A7C3J1H9-F1
#
_cell.length_a   1.000
_cell.length_b   1.000
_cell.length_c   1.000
_cell.angle_alpha   90.00
_cell.angle_beta   90.00
_cell.angle_gamma   90.00
#
_symmetry.space_group_name_H-M   'P 1'
#
loop_
_entity.id
_entity.type
_entity.pdbx_description
1 polymer ?
#
loop_
_entity_poly.entity_id
_entity_poly.type
_entity_poly.pdbx_seq_one_letter_code
_entity_poly.pdbx_strand_id
1 'polypeptide(L)'
;MAKSNLSMIGRAAKMATLGATRCTGDVAEAVRGAARDILLTAVDGVAHAGIAAEKGAVQIVTGAVQGAAEDGGKVMLVLKWTVHSMVEAAREVGADVGRTAVAAVGAGIEAAEKVGADARRALKHAVAGAIEAADEIDGNAAKVVRAVLRNSIKGAKDVIQELSRK
;
A
#
# COMPACT_ATOMS: atom_id res chain seq x y z
N MET A 1 -23.44 -3.51 7.13
CA MET A 1 -22.45 -2.80 7.97
C MET A 1 -21.03 -2.84 7.41
N ALA A 2 -20.47 -3.98 6.99
CA ALA A 2 -19.07 -4.06 6.51
C ALA A 2 -18.70 -3.12 5.34
N LYS A 3 -19.58 -2.94 4.32
CA LYS A 3 -19.32 -2.00 3.20
C LYS A 3 -19.21 -0.53 3.64
N SER A 4 -19.93 -0.13 4.69
CA SER A 4 -19.90 1.25 5.19
C SER A 4 -18.61 1.56 5.93
N ASN A 5 -18.08 0.59 6.68
CA ASN A 5 -16.82 0.78 7.41
C ASN A 5 -15.63 0.81 6.44
N LEU A 6 -15.68 -0.01 5.39
CA LEU A 6 -14.65 -0.03 4.34
C LEU A 6 -14.58 1.28 3.55
N SER A 7 -15.72 1.92 3.22
CA SER A 7 -15.69 3.23 2.56
C SER A 7 -15.18 4.35 3.48
N MET A 8 -15.41 4.24 4.79
CA MET A 8 -14.86 5.18 5.77
C MET A 8 -13.34 5.07 5.88
N ILE A 9 -12.77 3.86 5.83
CA ILE A 9 -11.32 3.64 5.84
C ILE A 9 -10.66 4.30 4.62
N GLY A 10 -11.19 4.07 3.42
CA GLY A 10 -10.65 4.71 2.21
C GLY A 10 -10.76 6.23 2.27
N ARG A 11 -11.86 6.77 2.81
CA ARG A 11 -12.01 8.21 3.03
C ARG A 11 -11.02 8.76 4.05
N ALA A 12 -10.78 8.04 5.15
CA ALA A 12 -9.81 8.43 6.16
C ALA A 12 -8.40 8.49 5.57
N ALA A 13 -8.00 7.46 4.81
CA ALA A 13 -6.72 7.43 4.11
C ALA A 13 -6.57 8.60 3.14
N LYS A 14 -7.61 8.89 2.35
CA LYS A 14 -7.64 10.04 1.46
C LYS A 14 -7.42 11.36 2.18
N MET A 15 -8.14 11.62 3.27
CA MET A 15 -8.02 12.87 4.02
C MET A 15 -6.67 12.99 4.72
N ALA A 16 -6.14 11.89 5.26
CA ALA A 16 -4.82 11.85 5.85
C ALA A 16 -3.72 12.15 4.82
N THR A 17 -3.81 11.58 3.62
CA THR A 17 -2.88 11.89 2.53
C THR A 17 -2.97 13.35 2.11
N LEU A 18 -4.17 13.92 1.96
CA LEU A 18 -4.33 15.35 1.64
C LEU A 18 -3.68 16.25 2.71
N GLY A 19 -3.85 15.92 3.99
CA GLY A 19 -3.18 16.63 5.08
C GLY A 19 -1.65 16.49 4.99
N ALA A 20 -1.15 15.27 4.75
CA ALA A 20 0.27 14.99 4.62
C ALA A 20 0.90 15.75 3.44
N THR A 21 0.27 15.76 2.27
CA THR A 21 0.82 16.40 1.07
C THR A 21 0.81 17.92 1.15
N ARG A 22 -0.13 18.52 1.88
CA ARG A 22 -0.27 19.98 1.99
C ARG A 22 0.59 20.60 3.08
N CYS A 23 0.80 19.88 4.19
CA CYS A 23 1.37 20.46 5.40
C CYS A 23 2.80 20.01 5.70
N THR A 24 3.34 19.02 5.00
CA THR A 24 4.63 18.41 5.36
C THR A 24 5.69 18.51 4.26
N GLY A 25 6.93 18.78 4.66
CA GLY A 25 8.09 18.66 3.77
C GLY A 25 8.48 17.21 3.49
N ASP A 26 8.15 16.30 4.42
CA ASP A 26 8.41 14.87 4.31
C ASP A 26 7.11 14.06 4.16
N VAL A 27 6.63 14.02 2.91
CA VAL A 27 5.43 13.28 2.51
C VAL A 27 5.58 11.77 2.76
N ALA A 28 6.82 11.24 2.74
CA ALA A 28 7.06 9.82 2.92
C ALA A 28 6.66 9.37 4.32
N GLU A 29 7.22 10.02 5.34
CA GLU A 29 7.01 9.66 6.72
C GLU A 29 5.57 9.93 7.16
N ALA A 30 5.00 11.07 6.75
CA ALA A 30 3.63 11.43 7.07
C ALA A 30 2.60 10.46 6.47
N VAL A 31 2.76 10.06 5.21
CA VAL A 31 1.89 9.05 4.58
C VAL A 31 2.10 7.69 5.21
N ARG A 32 3.34 7.33 5.55
CA ARG A 32 3.67 6.03 6.12
C ARG A 32 2.96 5.82 7.46
N GLY A 33 3.20 6.73 8.41
CA GLY A 33 2.60 6.66 9.74
C GLY A 33 1.07 6.66 9.68
N ALA A 34 0.48 7.59 8.92
CA ALA A 34 -0.98 7.68 8.81
C ALA A 34 -1.61 6.42 8.20
N ALA A 35 -1.05 5.89 7.12
CA ALA A 35 -1.60 4.69 6.47
C ALA A 35 -1.51 3.47 7.40
N ARG A 36 -0.37 3.28 8.08
CA ARG A 36 -0.16 2.22 9.06
C ARG A 36 -1.18 2.29 10.20
N ASP A 37 -1.31 3.45 10.84
CA ASP A 37 -2.22 3.64 11.99
C ASP A 37 -3.69 3.41 11.61
N ILE A 38 -4.09 3.81 10.40
CA ILE A 38 -5.42 3.52 9.87
C ILE A 38 -5.63 2.01 9.72
N LEU A 39 -4.64 1.25 9.23
CA LEU A 39 -4.78 -0.20 9.09
C LEU A 39 -4.83 -0.89 10.46
N LEU A 40 -3.97 -0.50 11.39
CA LEU A 40 -3.98 -1.04 12.76
C LEU A 40 -5.36 -0.84 13.40
N THR A 41 -5.90 0.37 13.30
CA THR A 41 -7.24 0.70 13.82
C THR A 41 -8.34 -0.06 13.09
N ALA A 42 -8.20 -0.29 11.78
CA ALA A 42 -9.18 -1.02 10.98
C ALA A 42 -9.25 -2.52 11.32
N VAL A 43 -8.14 -3.08 11.81
CA VAL A 43 -8.01 -4.51 12.14
C VAL A 43 -8.21 -4.78 13.64
N ASP A 44 -8.09 -3.75 14.49
CA ASP A 44 -8.28 -3.87 15.92
C ASP A 44 -9.67 -4.45 16.28
N GLY A 45 -9.67 -5.43 17.18
CA GLY A 45 -10.88 -6.15 17.60
C GLY A 45 -11.54 -7.05 16.54
N VAL A 46 -10.93 -7.27 15.37
CA VAL A 46 -11.50 -8.10 14.30
C VAL A 46 -11.01 -9.55 14.40
N ALA A 47 -11.95 -10.51 14.46
CA ALA A 47 -11.65 -11.95 14.59
C ALA A 47 -10.84 -12.55 13.41
N HIS A 48 -10.89 -11.93 12.23
CA HIS A 48 -10.17 -12.37 11.03
C HIS A 48 -9.19 -11.32 10.54
N ALA A 49 -8.13 -11.08 11.32
CA ALA A 49 -7.11 -10.06 11.04
C ALA A 49 -6.52 -10.16 9.63
N GLY A 50 -6.29 -11.37 9.10
CA GLY A 50 -5.78 -11.54 7.73
C GLY A 50 -6.70 -10.96 6.64
N ILE A 51 -7.99 -11.33 6.64
CA ILE A 51 -8.96 -10.83 5.66
C ILE A 51 -9.20 -9.32 5.85
N ALA A 52 -9.19 -8.87 7.10
CA ALA A 52 -9.34 -7.46 7.44
C ALA A 52 -8.15 -6.63 6.94
N ALA A 53 -6.92 -7.12 7.10
CA ALA A 53 -5.72 -6.48 6.61
C ALA A 53 -5.70 -6.39 5.07
N GLU A 54 -6.03 -7.48 4.37
CA GLU A 54 -6.11 -7.48 2.90
C GLU A 54 -7.13 -6.45 2.39
N LYS A 55 -8.35 -6.45 2.95
CA LYS A 55 -9.41 -5.50 2.54
C LYS A 55 -9.10 -4.06 2.95
N GLY A 56 -8.54 -3.87 4.15
CA GLY A 56 -8.11 -2.58 4.65
C GLY A 56 -7.04 -1.98 3.75
N ALA A 57 -6.04 -2.78 3.38
CA ALA A 57 -4.97 -2.36 2.48
C ALA A 57 -5.49 -1.88 1.12
N VAL A 58 -6.46 -2.58 0.54
CA VAL A 58 -7.11 -2.14 -0.71
C VAL A 58 -7.74 -0.76 -0.55
N GLN A 59 -8.51 -0.54 0.53
CA GLN A 59 -9.21 0.73 0.75
C GLN A 59 -8.24 1.87 1.06
N ILE A 60 -7.24 1.62 1.89
CA ILE A 60 -6.25 2.63 2.30
C ILE A 60 -5.42 3.06 1.09
N VAL A 61 -4.88 2.11 0.33
CA VAL A 61 -4.08 2.43 -0.87
C VAL A 61 -4.92 3.18 -1.90
N THR A 62 -6.16 2.73 -2.16
CA THR A 62 -7.05 3.41 -3.10
C THR A 62 -7.33 4.86 -2.66
N GLY A 63 -7.68 5.04 -1.38
CA GLY A 63 -7.98 6.35 -0.81
C GLY A 63 -6.78 7.29 -0.84
N ALA A 64 -5.61 6.80 -0.44
CA ALA A 64 -4.37 7.57 -0.45
C ALA A 64 -3.99 8.04 -1.86
N VAL A 65 -4.06 7.14 -2.86
CA VAL A 65 -3.77 7.49 -4.26
C VAL A 65 -4.76 8.52 -4.80
N GLN A 66 -6.05 8.38 -4.50
CA GLN A 66 -7.06 9.36 -4.88
C GLN A 66 -6.82 10.73 -4.21
N GLY A 67 -6.47 10.73 -2.92
CA GLY A 67 -6.13 11.95 -2.19
C GLY A 67 -4.92 12.65 -2.77
N ALA A 68 -3.88 11.90 -3.12
CA ALA A 68 -2.70 12.44 -3.77
C ALA A 68 -3.03 13.07 -5.13
N ALA A 69 -3.93 12.47 -5.92
CA ALA A 69 -4.30 12.98 -7.23
C ALA A 69 -5.11 14.28 -7.18
N GLU A 70 -6.00 14.44 -6.19
CA GLU A 70 -6.88 15.62 -6.08
C GLU A 70 -6.15 16.94 -5.87
N ASP A 71 -4.94 16.91 -5.30
CA ASP A 71 -4.14 18.09 -5.02
C ASP A 71 -2.95 18.25 -5.98
N GLY A 72 -2.90 17.47 -7.06
CA GLY A 72 -1.72 17.39 -7.94
C GLY A 72 -0.47 16.85 -7.22
N GLY A 73 -0.67 16.11 -6.13
CA GLY A 73 0.38 15.57 -5.28
C GLY A 73 1.20 14.45 -5.96
N LYS A 74 2.23 13.99 -5.24
CA LYS A 74 3.18 12.97 -5.73
C LYS A 74 2.57 11.56 -5.68
N VAL A 75 1.61 11.26 -6.55
CA VAL A 75 0.87 9.96 -6.62
C VAL A 75 1.79 8.74 -6.49
N MET A 76 2.90 8.70 -7.22
CA MET A 76 3.84 7.57 -7.21
C MET A 76 4.56 7.40 -5.87
N LEU A 77 4.88 8.51 -5.21
CA LEU A 77 5.55 8.51 -3.91
C LEU A 77 4.58 8.07 -2.82
N VAL A 78 3.36 8.62 -2.84
CA VAL A 78 2.27 8.21 -1.94
C VAL A 78 2.01 6.71 -2.10
N LEU A 79 1.80 6.25 -3.34
CA LEU A 79 1.58 4.83 -3.63
C LEU A 79 2.68 3.94 -3.04
N LYS A 80 3.95 4.28 -3.28
CA LYS A 80 5.09 3.52 -2.73
C LYS A 80 4.98 3.38 -1.21
N TRP A 81 4.85 4.50 -0.50
CA TRP A 81 4.88 4.51 0.97
C TRP A 81 3.60 3.98 1.60
N THR A 82 2.45 4.15 0.96
CA THR A 82 1.23 3.52 1.43
C THR A 82 1.32 2.00 1.30
N VAL A 83 1.80 1.47 0.17
CA VAL A 83 1.99 0.02 0.02
C VAL A 83 3.02 -0.51 1.02
N HIS A 84 4.12 0.21 1.22
CA HIS A 84 5.12 -0.09 2.26
C HIS A 84 4.46 -0.27 3.63
N SER A 85 3.65 0.71 4.03
CA SER A 85 2.95 0.73 5.32
C SER A 85 1.98 -0.44 5.49
N MET A 86 1.33 -0.89 4.41
CA MET A 86 0.42 -2.04 4.48
C MET A 86 1.16 -3.33 4.78
N VAL A 87 2.37 -3.49 4.26
CA VAL A 87 3.23 -4.66 4.48
C VAL A 87 3.75 -4.66 5.92
N GLU A 88 4.22 -3.52 6.43
CA GLU A 88 4.61 -3.36 7.85
C GLU A 88 3.43 -3.64 8.79
N ALA A 89 2.29 -2.97 8.55
CA ALA A 89 1.11 -3.13 9.39
C ALA A 89 0.59 -4.58 9.38
N ALA A 90 0.66 -5.29 8.23
CA ALA A 90 0.31 -6.70 8.17
C ALA A 90 1.17 -7.55 9.11
N ARG A 91 2.47 -7.27 9.19
CA ARG A 91 3.39 -7.98 10.08
C ARG A 91 3.06 -7.74 11.54
N GLU A 92 2.65 -6.52 11.89
CA GLU A 92 2.32 -6.14 13.27
C GLU A 92 1.02 -6.75 13.77
N VAL A 93 0.00 -6.83 12.90
CA VAL A 93 -1.29 -7.46 13.24
C VAL A 93 -1.30 -8.98 13.03
N GLY A 94 -0.15 -9.58 12.67
CA GLY A 94 -0.03 -11.01 12.41
C GLY A 94 -0.78 -11.51 11.17
N ALA A 95 -1.05 -10.63 10.21
CA ALA A 95 -1.66 -10.96 8.93
C ALA A 95 -0.65 -11.55 7.93
N ASP A 96 -1.16 -12.13 6.85
CA ASP A 96 -0.34 -12.63 5.75
C ASP A 96 0.28 -11.44 4.98
N VAL A 97 1.57 -11.22 5.20
CA VAL A 97 2.36 -10.15 4.58
C VAL A 97 2.38 -10.27 3.06
N GLY A 98 2.44 -11.49 2.52
CA GLY A 98 2.47 -11.73 1.08
C GLY A 98 1.14 -11.38 0.40
N ARG A 99 0.03 -11.88 0.98
CA ARG A 99 -1.31 -11.57 0.45
C ARG A 99 -1.66 -10.09 0.60
N THR A 100 -1.27 -9.48 1.71
CA THR A 100 -1.47 -8.04 1.91
C THR A 100 -0.67 -7.22 0.91
N ALA A 101 0.57 -7.60 0.61
CA ALA A 101 1.37 -6.97 -0.43
C ALA A 101 0.71 -7.06 -1.81
N VAL A 102 0.21 -8.23 -2.20
CA VAL A 102 -0.51 -8.42 -3.48
C VAL A 102 -1.76 -7.52 -3.53
N ALA A 103 -2.55 -7.50 -2.46
CA ALA A 103 -3.76 -6.70 -2.38
C ALA A 103 -3.46 -5.19 -2.48
N ALA A 104 -2.45 -4.72 -1.73
CA ALA A 104 -2.01 -3.33 -1.74
C ALA A 104 -1.47 -2.91 -3.11
N VAL A 105 -0.58 -3.71 -3.71
CA VAL A 105 0.01 -3.42 -5.03
C VAL A 105 -1.06 -3.38 -6.12
N GLY A 106 -1.94 -4.37 -6.16
CA GLY A 106 -3.03 -4.43 -7.15
C GLY A 106 -3.96 -3.21 -7.03
N ALA A 107 -4.41 -2.90 -5.81
CA ALA A 107 -5.26 -1.73 -5.57
C ALA A 107 -4.57 -0.42 -5.96
N GLY A 108 -3.27 -0.31 -5.70
CA GLY A 108 -2.49 0.86 -6.04
C GLY A 108 -2.34 1.11 -7.53
N ILE A 109 -2.12 0.05 -8.31
CA ILE A 109 -2.05 0.13 -9.77
C ILE A 109 -3.41 0.54 -10.33
N GLU A 110 -4.49 -0.12 -9.92
CA GLU A 110 -5.84 0.23 -10.36
C GLU A 110 -6.23 1.66 -9.98
N ALA A 111 -5.90 2.09 -8.77
CA ALA A 111 -6.19 3.45 -8.31
C ALA A 111 -5.39 4.48 -9.11
N ALA A 112 -4.12 4.20 -9.40
CA ALA A 112 -3.26 5.06 -10.21
C ALA A 112 -3.80 5.20 -11.64
N GLU A 113 -4.23 4.10 -12.26
CA GLU A 113 -4.87 4.13 -13.58
C GLU A 113 -6.16 4.96 -13.59
N LYS A 114 -7.01 4.80 -12.57
CA LYS A 114 -8.27 5.56 -12.43
C LYS A 114 -8.05 7.07 -12.31
N VAL A 115 -6.91 7.50 -11.78
CA VAL A 115 -6.54 8.92 -11.68
C VAL A 115 -5.67 9.39 -12.85
N GLY A 116 -5.52 8.58 -13.90
CA GLY A 116 -4.81 8.93 -15.13
C GLY A 116 -3.28 8.85 -15.03
N ALA A 117 -2.74 8.18 -14.02
CA ALA A 117 -1.31 8.01 -13.86
C ALA A 117 -0.76 6.80 -14.64
N ASP A 118 0.54 6.81 -14.95
CA ASP A 118 1.19 5.74 -15.72
C ASP A 118 1.24 4.42 -14.93
N ALA A 119 0.58 3.39 -15.48
CA ALA A 119 0.46 2.07 -14.86
C ALA A 119 1.81 1.38 -14.61
N ARG A 120 2.78 1.55 -15.52
CA ARG A 120 4.11 0.92 -15.39
C ARG A 120 4.93 1.57 -14.28
N ARG A 121 4.85 2.89 -14.13
CA ARG A 121 5.44 3.63 -13.02
C ARG A 121 4.74 3.27 -11.71
N ALA A 122 3.42 3.14 -11.71
CA ALA A 122 2.65 2.72 -10.54
C ALA A 122 3.10 1.33 -10.06
N LEU A 123 3.15 0.36 -10.98
CA LEU A 123 3.65 -0.98 -10.71
C LEU A 123 5.07 -0.95 -10.11
N LYS A 124 5.98 -0.18 -10.70
CA LYS A 124 7.36 -0.07 -10.21
C LYS A 124 7.43 0.47 -8.77
N HIS A 125 6.68 1.52 -8.46
CA HIS A 125 6.69 2.14 -7.13
C HIS A 125 5.99 1.29 -6.09
N ALA A 126 4.85 0.68 -6.44
CA ALA A 126 4.12 -0.21 -5.55
C ALA A 126 4.94 -1.46 -5.21
N VAL A 127 5.52 -2.12 -6.21
CA VAL A 127 6.37 -3.30 -6.00
C VAL A 127 7.62 -2.95 -5.20
N ALA A 128 8.25 -1.81 -5.47
CA ALA A 128 9.39 -1.34 -4.68
C ALA A 128 9.00 -1.13 -3.20
N GLY A 129 7.90 -0.42 -2.92
CA GLY A 129 7.43 -0.20 -1.55
C GLY A 129 7.11 -1.49 -0.81
N ALA A 130 6.47 -2.46 -1.48
CA ALA A 130 6.16 -3.75 -0.87
C ALA A 130 7.43 -4.54 -0.52
N ILE A 131 8.44 -4.51 -1.40
CA ILE A 131 9.68 -5.26 -1.21
C ILE A 131 10.59 -4.60 -0.18
N GLU A 132 10.70 -3.27 -0.20
CA GLU A 132 11.49 -2.52 0.78
C GLU A 132 10.94 -2.76 2.19
N ALA A 133 9.62 -2.65 2.39
CA ALA A 133 8.99 -3.00 3.67
C ALA A 133 9.26 -4.45 4.09
N ALA A 134 9.21 -5.39 3.14
CA ALA A 134 9.46 -6.79 3.43
C ALA A 134 10.93 -7.06 3.78
N ASP A 135 11.87 -6.38 3.14
CA ASP A 135 13.30 -6.42 3.46
C ASP A 135 13.58 -5.84 4.85
N GLU A 136 12.89 -4.75 5.23
CA GLU A 136 12.97 -4.13 6.56
C GLU A 136 12.40 -5.04 7.67
N ILE A 137 11.39 -5.87 7.37
CA ILE A 137 10.88 -6.90 8.30
C ILE A 137 11.94 -7.99 8.50
N ASP A 138 12.26 -8.75 7.45
CA ASP A 138 13.33 -9.75 7.43
C ASP A 138 13.52 -10.37 6.01
N GLY A 139 14.64 -11.07 5.81
CA GLY A 139 14.95 -11.69 4.52
C GLY A 139 14.01 -12.83 4.09
N ASN A 140 13.22 -13.41 4.99
CA ASN A 140 12.22 -14.41 4.64
C ASN A 140 10.92 -13.76 4.15
N ALA A 141 10.45 -12.70 4.82
CA ALA A 141 9.33 -11.86 4.39
C ALA A 141 9.58 -11.33 2.98
N ALA A 142 10.80 -10.83 2.71
CA ALA A 142 11.20 -10.40 1.38
C ALA A 142 11.09 -11.50 0.31
N LYS A 143 11.51 -12.73 0.61
CA LYS A 143 11.40 -13.87 -0.32
C LYS A 143 9.94 -14.19 -0.61
N VAL A 144 9.09 -14.22 0.42
CA VAL A 144 7.65 -14.47 0.28
C VAL A 144 7.01 -13.40 -0.59
N VAL A 145 7.22 -12.12 -0.28
CA VAL A 145 6.65 -10.99 -1.04
C VAL A 145 7.10 -11.01 -2.50
N ARG A 146 8.39 -11.20 -2.77
CA ARG A 146 8.89 -11.35 -4.15
C ARG A 146 8.22 -12.52 -4.88
N ALA A 147 8.07 -13.67 -4.22
CA ALA A 147 7.48 -14.85 -4.84
C ALA A 147 5.99 -14.64 -5.19
N VAL A 148 5.19 -14.14 -4.25
CA VAL A 148 3.76 -13.91 -4.50
C VAL A 148 3.53 -12.81 -5.53
N LEU A 149 4.29 -11.71 -5.49
CA LEU A 149 4.16 -10.64 -6.49
C LEU A 149 4.50 -11.13 -7.90
N ARG A 150 5.56 -11.94 -8.07
CA ARG A 150 5.92 -12.54 -9.37
C ARG A 150 4.78 -13.36 -9.98
N ASN A 151 4.00 -14.03 -9.14
CA ASN A 151 2.95 -14.96 -9.56
C ASN A 151 1.58 -14.28 -9.71
N SER A 152 1.31 -13.24 -8.92
CA SER A 152 -0.02 -12.64 -8.81
C SER A 152 -0.16 -11.31 -9.55
N ILE A 153 0.94 -10.58 -9.77
CA ILE A 153 0.90 -9.25 -10.40
C ILE A 153 1.60 -9.28 -11.76
N LYS A 154 0.84 -8.99 -12.83
CA LYS A 154 1.37 -8.93 -14.20
C LYS A 154 2.51 -7.89 -14.28
N GLY A 155 3.64 -8.29 -14.86
CA GLY A 155 4.82 -7.43 -15.01
C GLY A 155 5.69 -7.27 -13.75
N ALA A 156 5.24 -7.74 -12.58
CA ALA A 156 6.04 -7.64 -11.36
C ALA A 156 7.34 -8.44 -11.45
N LYS A 157 7.37 -9.56 -12.19
CA LYS A 157 8.60 -10.34 -12.40
C LYS A 157 9.73 -9.49 -13.00
N ASP A 158 9.41 -8.68 -14.01
CA ASP A 158 10.37 -7.85 -14.73
C ASP A 158 10.83 -6.68 -13.86
N VAL A 159 9.90 -6.03 -13.16
CA VAL A 159 10.22 -4.97 -12.18
C VAL A 159 11.14 -5.49 -11.08
N ILE A 160 10.86 -6.67 -10.52
CA ILE A 160 11.71 -7.24 -9.46
C ILE A 160 13.11 -7.55 -9.98
N GLN A 161 13.23 -8.06 -11.21
CA GLN A 161 14.54 -8.28 -11.84
C GLN A 161 15.29 -6.97 -12.07
N GLU A 162 14.59 -5.89 -12.46
CA GLU A 162 15.17 -4.56 -12.61
C GLU A 162 15.68 -4.01 -11.27
N LEU A 163 14.91 -4.18 -10.18
CA LEU A 163 15.29 -3.72 -8.84
C LEU A 163 16.50 -4.49 -8.29
N SER A 164 16.63 -5.79 -8.55
CA SER A 164 17.75 -6.62 -8.09
C SER A 164 19.07 -6.40 -8.85
N ARG A 165 19.07 -5.59 -9.91
CA ARG A 165 20.28 -5.28 -10.70
C ARG A 165 20.95 -3.98 -10.25
N LYS A 166 20.33 -3.24 -9.35
CA LYS A 166 20.88 -2.04 -8.72
C LYS A 166 21.61 -2.40 -7.45
#